data_AF-A0A6H9H444-F1
#
_entry.id   AF-A0A6H9H444-F1
#
_cell.length_a   1.000
_cell.length_b   1.000
_cell.length_c   1.000
_cell.angle_alpha   90.00
_cell.angle_beta   90.00
_cell.angle_gamma   90.00
#
_symmetry.space_group_name_H-M   'P 1'
#
loop_
_entity.id
_entity.type
_entity.pdbx_description
1 polymer ?
#
loop_
_entity_poly.entity_id
_entity_poly.type
_entity_poly.pdbx_seq_one_letter_code
_entity_poly.pdbx_strand_id
1 'polypeptide(L)'
;MSSPLDFDVTQDVYYAFGEVNVPLISPDMQLTGIRKLSATAAVRYESYSGLESLATPKFGINYVPVDGLEIKATWGKAFKAATLLVRE
;
A
#
# COMPACT_ATOMS: atom_id res chain seq x y z
N MET A 1 -20.50 -39.45 -18.54
CA MET A 1 -19.83 -38.38 -19.31
C MET A 1 -19.59 -37.24 -18.34
N SER A 2 -18.38 -37.09 -17.83
CA SER A 2 -18.01 -35.95 -16.98
C SER A 2 -17.58 -34.79 -17.88
N SER A 3 -18.15 -33.61 -17.69
CA SER A 3 -17.80 -32.42 -18.44
C SER A 3 -16.34 -32.04 -18.15
N PRO A 4 -15.50 -31.71 -19.16
CA PRO A 4 -14.06 -31.49 -18.99
C PRO A 4 -13.68 -30.18 -18.27
N LEU A 5 -14.61 -29.50 -17.61
CA LEU A 5 -14.39 -28.25 -16.87
C LEU A 5 -15.22 -28.25 -15.58
N ASP A 6 -14.91 -29.16 -14.67
CA ASP A 6 -15.40 -29.08 -13.28
C ASP A 6 -14.26 -28.47 -12.45
N PHE A 7 -14.33 -27.16 -12.19
CA PHE A 7 -13.36 -26.45 -11.37
C PHE A 7 -13.95 -26.19 -10.00
N ASP A 8 -13.68 -27.09 -9.06
CA ASP A 8 -13.95 -26.87 -7.64
C ASP A 8 -12.63 -26.52 -6.94
N VAL A 9 -12.13 -25.29 -7.18
CA VAL A 9 -10.94 -24.75 -6.51
C VAL A 9 -11.35 -23.49 -5.75
N THR A 10 -11.24 -23.56 -4.43
CA THR A 10 -11.50 -22.44 -3.53
C THR A 10 -10.19 -21.93 -2.93
N GLN A 11 -10.03 -20.60 -2.83
CA GLN A 11 -8.88 -19.97 -2.17
C GLN A 11 -9.35 -18.88 -1.21
N ASP A 12 -9.14 -19.11 0.07
CA ASP A 12 -9.39 -18.12 1.11
C ASP A 12 -8.18 -17.21 1.34
N VAL A 13 -8.44 -15.91 1.49
CA VAL A 13 -7.42 -14.88 1.72
C VAL A 13 -7.81 -14.06 2.94
N TYR A 14 -6.93 -14.05 3.94
CA TYR A 14 -7.05 -13.17 5.11
C TYR A 14 -6.08 -12.02 4.98
N TYR A 15 -6.49 -10.82 5.38
CA TYR A 15 -5.62 -9.65 5.31
C TYR A 15 -5.80 -8.72 6.50
N ALA A 16 -4.74 -7.96 6.77
CA ALA A 16 -4.73 -6.86 7.72
C ALA A 16 -3.94 -5.70 7.14
N PHE A 17 -4.27 -4.47 7.54
CA PHE A 17 -3.52 -3.29 7.12
C PHE A 17 -3.39 -2.29 8.26
N GLY A 18 -2.38 -1.46 8.15
CA GLY A 18 -2.18 -0.31 9.04
C GLY A 18 -1.59 0.84 8.24
N GLU A 19 -2.03 2.06 8.57
CA GLU A 19 -1.45 3.30 8.04
C GLU A 19 -1.21 4.31 9.14
N VAL A 20 -0.21 5.16 8.92
CA VAL A 20 0.12 6.28 9.78
C VAL A 20 0.44 7.51 8.93
N ASN A 21 -0.01 8.68 9.40
CA ASN A 21 0.37 9.98 8.90
C ASN A 21 1.05 10.75 10.03
N VAL A 22 2.27 11.24 9.77
CA VAL A 22 3.08 11.96 10.74
C VAL A 22 3.31 13.38 10.22
N PRO A 23 2.70 14.41 10.83
CA PRO A 23 3.03 15.80 10.55
C PRO A 23 4.37 16.15 11.20
N LEU A 24 5.42 16.30 10.39
CA LEU A 24 6.77 16.62 10.87
C LEU A 24 6.96 18.12 11.06
N ILE A 25 6.42 18.92 10.12
CA ILE A 25 6.42 20.39 10.17
C ILE A 25 5.02 20.87 9.85
N SER A 26 4.50 21.76 10.70
CA SER A 26 3.23 22.44 10.50
C SER A 26 3.42 23.94 10.30
N PRO A 27 2.47 24.63 9.63
CA PRO A 27 2.60 26.06 9.33
C PRO A 27 2.74 26.96 10.57
N ASP A 28 2.20 26.53 11.72
CA ASP A 28 2.29 27.22 13.01
C ASP A 28 3.72 27.26 13.60
N MET A 29 4.63 26.38 13.14
CA MET A 29 6.03 26.38 13.55
C MET A 29 6.85 27.53 12.95
N GLN A 30 6.32 28.25 11.95
CA GLN A 30 6.92 29.47 11.36
C GLN A 30 8.38 29.31 10.87
N LEU A 31 8.73 28.14 10.31
CA LEU A 31 10.06 27.89 9.76
C LEU A 31 10.25 28.56 8.40
N THR A 32 11.37 29.26 8.21
CA THR A 32 11.73 29.86 6.92
C THR A 32 12.05 28.78 5.89
N GLY A 33 11.42 28.85 4.72
CA GLY A 33 11.70 27.95 3.58
C GLY A 33 10.96 26.60 3.61
N ILE A 34 10.27 26.25 4.71
CA ILE A 34 9.42 25.06 4.81
C ILE A 34 8.15 25.41 5.58
N ARG A 35 7.02 25.37 4.89
CA ARG A 35 5.72 25.65 5.49
C ARG A 35 5.03 24.40 6.04
N LYS A 36 5.16 23.26 5.36
CA LYS A 36 4.61 21.98 5.82
C LYS A 36 5.47 20.83 5.33
N LEU A 37 5.65 19.84 6.20
CA LEU A 37 6.24 18.55 5.85
C LEU A 37 5.46 17.45 6.58
N SER A 38 4.99 16.46 5.84
CA SER A 38 4.35 15.29 6.44
C SER A 38 4.85 14.02 5.76
N ALA A 39 4.96 12.97 6.55
CA ALA A 39 5.32 11.64 6.09
C ALA A 39 4.13 10.69 6.26
N THR A 40 3.98 9.75 5.35
CA THR A 40 3.03 8.65 5.47
C THR A 40 3.76 7.33 5.36
N ALA A 41 3.28 6.35 6.12
CA ALA A 41 3.69 4.96 5.98
C ALA A 41 2.46 4.08 6.09
N ALA A 42 2.37 3.05 5.26
CA ALA A 42 1.31 2.07 5.30
C ALA A 42 1.86 0.70 4.94
N VAL A 43 1.21 -0.34 5.47
CA VAL A 43 1.50 -1.72 5.12
C VAL A 43 0.20 -2.50 5.07
N ARG A 44 0.06 -3.33 4.03
CA ARG A 44 -0.99 -4.34 3.91
C ARG A 44 -0.35 -5.71 3.90
N TYR A 45 -0.79 -6.58 4.80
CA TYR A 45 -0.37 -7.98 4.88
C TYR A 45 -1.51 -8.88 4.42
N GLU A 46 -1.21 -9.80 3.53
CA GLU A 46 -2.18 -10.75 2.96
C GLU A 46 -1.64 -12.17 3.11
N SER A 47 -2.45 -13.06 3.66
CA SER A 47 -2.15 -14.47 3.82
C SER A 47 -3.13 -15.28 2.99
N TYR A 48 -2.58 -15.98 2.00
CA TYR A 48 -3.34 -16.83 1.09
C TYR A 48 -3.21 -18.27 1.57
N SER A 49 -4.33 -18.96 1.79
CA SER A 49 -4.32 -20.33 2.28
C SER A 49 -3.59 -21.24 1.29
N GLY A 50 -2.45 -21.81 1.71
CA GLY A 50 -1.61 -22.68 0.88
C GLY A 50 -0.56 -21.97 -0.01
N LEU A 51 -0.36 -20.65 0.13
CA LEU A 51 0.70 -19.88 -0.54
C LEU A 51 1.51 -19.06 0.46
N GLU A 52 2.60 -18.45 0.00
CA GLU A 52 3.34 -17.47 0.79
C GLU A 52 2.50 -16.23 1.10
N SER A 53 2.77 -15.62 2.25
CA SER A 53 2.13 -14.37 2.65
C SER A 53 2.86 -13.16 2.09
N LEU A 54 2.12 -12.12 1.75
CA LEU A 54 2.59 -10.95 1.03
C LEU A 54 2.45 -9.69 1.87
N ALA A 55 3.51 -8.87 1.88
CA ALA A 55 3.51 -7.55 2.49
C ALA A 55 3.67 -6.47 1.42
N THR A 56 2.71 -5.55 1.37
CA THR A 56 2.64 -4.43 0.44
C THR A 56 2.87 -3.12 1.21
N PRO A 57 4.13 -2.68 1.37
CA PRO A 57 4.45 -1.41 2.02
C PRO A 57 4.28 -0.22 1.05
N LYS A 58 3.94 0.93 1.62
CA LYS A 58 3.86 2.22 0.95
C LYS A 58 4.40 3.32 1.87
N PHE A 59 5.18 4.22 1.30
CA PHE A 59 5.74 5.39 1.96
C PHE A 59 5.44 6.63 1.13
N GLY A 60 5.21 7.75 1.80
CA GLY A 60 4.94 9.02 1.16
C GLY A 60 5.56 10.18 1.92
N ILE A 61 5.95 11.21 1.16
CA ILE A 61 6.36 12.50 1.67
C ILE A 61 5.51 13.54 0.96
N ASN A 62 5.02 14.51 1.73
CA ASN A 62 4.37 15.70 1.22
C ASN A 62 5.07 16.94 1.78
N TYR A 63 5.61 17.75 0.89
CA TYR A 63 6.43 18.90 1.19
C TYR A 63 5.83 20.17 0.57
N VAL A 64 5.61 21.17 1.40
CA VAL A 64 5.13 22.50 1.01
C VAL A 64 6.19 23.51 1.42
N PRO A 65 7.05 23.96 0.51
CA PRO A 65 8.03 25.02 0.80
C PRO A 65 7.35 26.36 1.07
N VAL A 66 6.36 26.72 0.23
CA VAL A 66 5.63 28.00 0.26
C VAL A 66 4.16 27.77 -0.09
N ASP A 67 3.30 28.73 0.24
CA ASP A 67 1.92 28.69 -0.22
C ASP A 67 1.85 28.67 -1.75
N GLY A 68 1.06 27.74 -2.30
CA GLY A 68 0.88 27.55 -3.74
C GLY A 68 1.79 26.52 -4.39
N LEU A 69 2.77 25.94 -3.68
CA LEU A 69 3.61 24.84 -4.20
C LEU A 69 3.58 23.64 -3.26
N GLU A 70 3.12 22.49 -3.76
CA GLU A 70 3.09 21.22 -3.02
C GLU A 70 3.80 20.14 -3.83
N ILE A 71 4.80 19.49 -3.22
CA ILE A 71 5.61 18.44 -3.83
C ILE A 71 5.32 17.13 -3.10
N LYS A 72 4.88 16.13 -3.85
CA LYS A 72 4.54 14.80 -3.33
C LYS A 72 5.47 13.75 -3.93
N ALA A 73 6.05 12.93 -3.08
CA ALA A 73 6.81 11.76 -3.48
C ALA A 73 6.23 10.54 -2.79
N THR A 74 6.02 9.47 -3.54
CA THR A 74 5.53 8.20 -2.99
C THR A 74 6.29 7.04 -3.57
N TRP A 75 6.60 6.07 -2.72
CA TRP A 75 7.19 4.81 -3.13
C TRP A 75 6.45 3.67 -2.44
N GLY A 76 6.29 2.55 -3.13
CA GLY A 76 5.66 1.38 -2.54
C GLY A 76 5.79 0.18 -3.45
N LYS A 77 5.54 -0.99 -2.90
CA LYS A 77 5.39 -2.21 -3.69
C LYS A 77 3.93 -2.36 -4.08
N ALA A 78 3.68 -3.06 -5.18
CA ALA A 78 2.36 -3.53 -5.56
C ALA A 78 2.50 -4.99 -5.97
N PHE A 79 1.53 -5.82 -5.57
CA PHE A 79 1.51 -7.22 -5.91
C PHE A 79 0.20 -7.58 -6.61
N LYS A 80 0.28 -8.55 -7.52
CA LYS A 80 -0.87 -9.14 -8.19
C LYS A 80 -0.79 -10.65 -8.04
N ALA A 81 -1.71 -11.23 -7.29
CA ALA A 81 -1.82 -12.68 -7.15
C ALA A 81 -2.21 -13.34 -8.47
N ALA A 82 -1.70 -14.54 -8.72
CA ALA A 82 -2.11 -15.35 -9.85
C ALA A 82 -3.58 -15.76 -9.72
N THR A 83 -4.26 -15.95 -10.86
CA THR A 83 -5.63 -16.47 -10.87
C THR A 83 -5.63 -17.98 -10.70
N LEU A 84 -6.74 -18.54 -10.19
CA LEU A 84 -6.88 -19.97 -9.90
C LEU A 84 -6.64 -20.90 -11.11
N LEU A 85 -6.79 -20.39 -12.33
CA LEU A 85 -6.64 -21.14 -13.57
C LEU A 85 -5.18 -21.29 -14.02
N VAL A 86 -4.23 -20.58 -13.39
CA VAL A 86 -2.78 -20.67 -13.71
C VAL A 86 -2.08 -21.56 -12.67
N ARG A 87 -2.55 -22.80 -12.56
CA ARG A 87 -1.90 -23.84 -11.77
C ARG A 87 -1.87 -25.10 -12.63
N GLU A 88 -0.68 -25.44 -13.13
CA GLU A 88 -0.42 -26.72 -13.79
C GLU A 88 -0.57 -27.90 -12.82
#